data_AF-A0A352KVW4-F1
#
_entry.id   AF-A0A352KVW4-F1
#
_cell.length_a   1.000
_cell.length_b   1.000
_cell.length_c   1.000
_cell.angle_alpha   90.00
_cell.angle_beta   90.00
_cell.angle_gamma   90.00
#
_symmetry.space_group_name_H-M   'P 1'
#
loop_
_entity.id
_entity.type
_entity.pdbx_description
1 polymer ?
#
loop_
_entity_poly.entity_id
_entity_poly.type
_entity_poly.pdbx_seq_one_letter_code
_entity_poly.pdbx_strand_id
1 'polypeptide(L)' 'MTSPGARLDDALCRLEHTWLETRQQWNDPVAERVEEEFISTIRARVRTLLDAIAKSQTLLRKAEYECQHPRERTQQL' A
#
# COMPACT_ATOMS: atom_id res chain seq x y z
N MET A 1 7.91 -7.98 13.51
CA MET A 1 8.42 -7.12 12.40
C MET A 1 7.23 -6.78 11.52
N THR A 2 6.93 -5.50 11.28
CA THR A 2 5.84 -5.10 10.37
C THR A 2 6.23 -5.40 8.92
N SER A 3 5.28 -5.90 8.12
CA SER A 3 5.55 -6.22 6.72
C SER A 3 5.91 -4.95 5.93
N PRO A 4 6.70 -5.05 4.85
CA PRO A 4 7.00 -3.88 4.02
C PRO A 4 5.74 -3.17 3.49
N GLY A 5 4.68 -3.91 3.17
CA GLY A 5 3.38 -3.36 2.78
C GLY A 5 2.71 -2.57 3.91
N ALA A 6 2.69 -3.10 5.13
CA ALA A 6 2.14 -2.40 6.29
C ALA A 6 2.91 -1.10 6.59
N ARG A 7 4.24 -1.11 6.46
CA ARG A 7 5.05 0.09 6.64
C ARG A 7 4.77 1.17 5.59
N LEU A 8 4.45 0.76 4.36
CA LEU A 8 4.13 1.67 3.27
C LEU A 8 2.72 2.28 3.44
N ASP A 9 1.77 1.47 3.89
CA ASP A 9 0.41 1.91 4.24
C ASP A 9 0.44 2.92 5.40
N ASP A 10 1.15 2.61 6.48
CA ASP A 10 1.36 3.53 7.61
C ASP A 10 1.97 4.87 7.17
N ALA A 11 2.95 4.82 6.26
CA ALA A 11 3.59 6.02 5.73
C ALA A 11 2.64 6.87 4.89
N LEU A 12 1.75 6.24 4.10
CA LEU A 12 0.73 6.95 3.34
C LEU A 12 -0.30 7.60 4.27
N CYS A 13 -0.76 6.90 5.30
CA CYS A 13 -1.67 7.47 6.30
C CYS A 13 -1.06 8.69 6.99
N ARG A 14 0.23 8.63 7.35
CA ARG A 14 0.94 9.78 7.92
C ARG A 14 1.02 10.96 6.95
N LEU A 15 1.33 10.70 5.68
CA LEU A 15 1.36 11.74 4.65
C LEU A 15 0.00 12.42 4.52
N GLU A 16 -1.08 11.65 4.43
CA GLU A 16 -2.44 12.18 4.30
C GLU A 16 -2.85 13.01 5.52
N HIS A 17 -2.50 12.54 6.72
CA HIS A 17 -2.77 13.27 7.96
C HIS A 17 -1.99 14.59 8.03
N THR A 18 -0.67 14.54 7.82
CA THR A 18 0.18 15.73 7.84
C THR A 18 -0.21 16.73 6.76
N TRP A 19 -0.63 16.26 5.58
CA TRP A 19 -1.14 17.14 4.53
C TRP A 19 -2.43 17.85 4.96
N LEU A 20 -3.37 17.11 5.56
CA LEU A 20 -4.63 17.67 6.05
C LEU A 20 -4.39 18.74 7.14
N GLU A 21 -3.47 18.49 8.08
CA GLU A 21 -3.06 19.49 9.07
C GLU A 21 -2.40 20.71 8.43
N THR A 22 -1.51 20.50 7.46
CA THR A 22 -0.84 21.57 6.72
C THR A 22 -1.85 22.45 6.00
N ARG A 23 -2.89 21.85 5.39
CA ARG A 23 -3.95 22.57 4.67
C ARG A 23 -4.79 23.48 5.56
N GLN A 24 -4.82 23.24 6.87
CA GLN A 24 -5.50 24.16 7.80
C GLN A 24 -4.77 25.49 7.92
N GLN A 25 -3.45 25.51 7.73
CA GLN A 25 -2.60 26.70 7.86
C GLN A 25 -2.14 27.24 6.50
N TRP A 26 -2.13 26.40 5.46
CA TRP A 26 -1.70 26.74 4.11
C TRP A 26 -2.73 26.29 3.07
N ASN A 27 -3.61 27.20 2.67
CA ASN A 27 -4.75 26.92 1.78
C ASN A 27 -4.85 27.91 0.60
N ASP A 28 -3.70 28.27 0.02
CA ASP A 28 -3.64 29.15 -1.14
C ASP A 28 -3.58 28.35 -2.46
N PRO A 29 -3.61 29.02 -3.63
CA PRO A 29 -3.52 28.34 -4.93
C PRO A 29 -2.21 27.55 -5.16
N VAL A 30 -1.14 27.84 -4.41
CA VAL A 30 0.10 27.06 -4.49
C VAL A 30 -0.08 25.73 -3.76
N ALA A 31 -0.72 25.74 -2.59
CA ALA A 31 -1.07 24.53 -1.86
C ALA A 31 -1.97 23.59 -2.69
N GLU A 32 -2.93 24.15 -3.45
CA GLU A 32 -3.76 23.37 -4.39
C GLU A 32 -2.92 22.67 -5.47
N ARG A 33 -1.99 23.40 -6.11
CA ARG A 33 -1.07 22.80 -7.10
C ARG A 33 -0.20 21.73 -6.49
N VAL A 34 0.27 21.91 -5.26
CA VAL A 34 1.06 20.88 -4.56
C VAL A 34 0.22 19.61 -4.31
N GLU A 35 -1.05 19.78 -3.94
CA GLU A 35 -1.97 18.65 -3.76
C GLU A 35 -2.18 17.87 -5.06
N GLU A 36 -2.40 18.57 -6.17
CA GLU A 36 -2.64 17.98 -7.48
C GLU A 36 -1.39 17.30 -8.04
N GLU A 37 -0.26 18.01 -8.06
CA GLU A 37 0.97 17.53 -8.71
C GLU A 37 1.65 16.43 -7.91
N PHE A 38 1.72 16.57 -6.57
CA PHE A 38 2.54 15.70 -5.73
C PHE A 38 1.71 14.79 -4.83
N ILE A 39 0.85 15.34 -3.98
CA ILE A 39 0.18 14.55 -2.94
C ILE A 39 -0.76 13.51 -3.56
N SER A 40 -1.58 13.92 -4.52
CA SER A 40 -2.49 13.04 -5.25
C SER A 40 -1.74 11.99 -6.06
N THR A 41 -0.65 12.39 -6.73
CA THR A 41 0.22 11.49 -7.49
C THR A 41 0.86 10.43 -6.60
N ILE A 42 1.44 10.82 -5.47
CA ILE A 42 2.07 9.91 -4.51
C ILE A 42 1.02 8.93 -3.95
N ARG A 43 -0.14 9.45 -3.51
CA ARG A 43 -1.25 8.63 -3.00
C ARG A 43 -1.67 7.56 -4.01
N ALA A 44 -1.89 7.94 -5.28
CA ALA A 44 -2.31 7.01 -6.33
C ALA A 44 -1.25 5.92 -6.60
N ARG A 45 0.02 6.31 -6.67
CA ARG A 45 1.14 5.39 -6.91
C ARG A 45 1.33 4.41 -5.75
N VAL A 46 1.27 4.89 -4.51
CA VAL A 46 1.42 4.04 -3.34
C VAL A 46 0.28 3.03 -3.23
N ARG A 47 -0.98 3.44 -3.47
CA ARG A 47 -2.12 2.51 -3.49
C ARG A 47 -1.95 1.42 -4.56
N THR A 48 -1.49 1.81 -5.75
CA THR A 48 -1.19 0.85 -6.83
C THR A 48 -0.11 -0.16 -6.43
N LEU A 49 0.93 0.30 -5.72
CA LEU A 49 1.99 -0.58 -5.20
C LEU A 49 1.47 -1.53 -4.13
N LEU A 50 0.64 -1.07 -3.19
CA LEU A 50 0.03 -1.91 -2.17
C LEU A 50 -0.84 -3.01 -2.79
N ASP A 51 -1.64 -2.67 -3.80
CA ASP A 51 -2.45 -3.64 -4.56
C ASP A 51 -1.57 -4.68 -5.25
N ALA A 52 -0.45 -4.26 -5.86
CA ALA A 52 0.49 -5.16 -6.50
C ALA A 52 1.11 -6.13 -5.47
N ILE A 53 1.50 -5.63 -4.30
CA ILE A 53 2.04 -6.45 -3.21
C ILE A 53 1.01 -7.50 -2.75
N ALA A 54 -0.24 -7.09 -2.54
CA ALA A 54 -1.31 -7.99 -2.11
C ALA A 54 -1.59 -9.10 -3.15
N LYS A 55 -1.57 -8.74 -4.44
CA LYS A 55 -1.70 -9.69 -5.55
C LYS A 55 -0.52 -10.66 -5.60
N SER A 56 0.70 -10.16 -5.50
CA SER A 56 1.92 -11.00 -5.47
C SER A 56 1.91 -11.98 -4.31
N GLN A 57 1.53 -11.55 -3.09
CA GLN A 57 1.40 -12.43 -1.93
C GLN A 57 0.36 -13.54 -2.13
N THR A 58 -0.72 -13.25 -2.86
CA THR A 58 -1.75 -14.24 -3.18
C THR A 58 -1.24 -15.25 -4.20
N LEU A 59 -0.56 -14.78 -5.26
CA LEU A 59 0.05 -15.65 -6.27
C LEU A 59 1.14 -16.55 -5.68
N LEU A 60 2.00 -16.00 -4.82
CA LEU A 60 3.06 -16.77 -4.15
C LEU A 60 2.47 -17.85 -3.25
N ARG A 61 1.46 -17.53 -2.42
CA ARG A 61 0.78 -18.54 -1.58
C ARG A 61 0.15 -19.66 -2.41
N LYS A 62 -0.44 -19.33 -3.56
CA LYS A 62 -0.99 -20.33 -4.48
C LYS A 62 0.11 -21.21 -5.06
N ALA A 63 1.21 -20.61 -5.53
CA ALA A 63 2.35 -21.34 -6.07
C ALA A 63 3.00 -22.25 -5.01
N GLU A 64 3.16 -21.76 -3.77
CA GLU A 64 3.64 -22.55 -2.64
C GLU A 64 2.76 -23.77 -2.39
N TYR A 65 1.43 -23.60 -2.35
CA TYR A 65 0.48 -24.71 -2.22
C TYR A 65 0.57 -25.69 -3.41
N GLU A 66 0.76 -25.20 -4.63
CA GLU A 66 0.95 -26.02 -5.82
C GLU A 66 2.30 -26.75 -5.85
N CYS A 67 3.31 -26.29 -5.11
CA CYS A 67 4.58 -27.00 -4.98
C CYS A 67 4.62 -28.02 -3.83
N GLN A 68 3.63 -28.01 -2.92
CA GLN A 68 3.55 -28.98 -1.83
C GLN A 68 3.33 -30.40 -2.35
N HIS A 69 3.97 -31.37 -1.68
CA HIS A 69 3.83 -32.78 -2.04
C HIS A 69 2.38 -33.24 -1.82
N PRO A 70 1.80 -34.13 -2.66
CA PRO A 70 0.39 -34.53 -2.55
C PRO A 70 -0.05 -35.02 -1.16
N ARG A 71 0.88 -35.61 -0.38
CA ARG A 71 0.66 -36.03 1.02
C ARG A 71 0.49 -34.86 2.00
N GLU A 72 1.16 -33.74 1.76
CA GLU A 72 1.10 -32.54 2.62
C GLU A 72 -0.18 -31.74 2.36
N ARG A 73 -0.71 -31.81 1.13
CA ARG A 73 -2.00 -31.18 0.77
C ARG A 73 -3.21 -31.83 1.44
N THR A 74 -3.15 -33.13 1.76
CA THR A 74 -4.29 -33.87 2.33
C THR A 74 -4.44 -33.69 3.84
N GLN A 75 -3.41 -33.22 4.54
CA GLN A 75 -3.43 -33.01 6.00
C GLN A 75 -3.95 -31.64 6.44
N GLN A 76 -4.18 -30.71 5.50
CA GLN A 76 -4.69 -29.36 5.79
C GLN A 76 -6.20 -29.19 5.58
N LEU A 77 -6.94 -30.30 5.35
CA LEU A 77 -8.40 -30.34 5.25
C LEU A 77 -9.04 -30.77 6.58
#